data_AF-A0A3D5VI62-F1
#
_entry.id   AF-A0A3D5VI62-F1
#
_cell.length_a   1.000
_cell.length_b   1.000
_cell.length_c   1.000
_cell.angle_alpha   90.00
_cell.angle_beta   90.00
_cell.angle_gamma   90.00
#
_symmetry.space_group_name_H-M   'P 1'
#
loop_
_entity.id
_entity.type
_entity.pdbx_description
1 polymer ?
#
loop_
_entity_poly.entity_id
_entity_poly.type
_entity_poly.pdbx_seq_one_letter_code
_entity_poly.pdbx_strand_id
1 'polypeptide(L)'
;MLQDNVLAYRGRAKKNKVSRVFVVLLISFIALALFAYYLASPLALVDKVEVTGNSYLQPADIQQLVGLEPGMNMWRLHLGASRDKLSANPWVLEARIQRRFPNKIQIS
;
A
#
# COMPACT_ATOMS: atom_id res chain seq x y z
N MET A 1 -6.42 -72.65 31.54
CA MET A 1 -5.76 -71.40 31.96
C MET A 1 -5.76 -70.48 30.76
N LEU A 2 -6.69 -69.51 30.70
CA LEU A 2 -6.71 -68.50 29.64
C LEU A 2 -5.61 -67.48 29.96
N GLN A 3 -4.59 -67.39 29.10
CA GLN A 3 -3.67 -66.26 29.10
C GLN A 3 -4.32 -65.12 28.32
N ASP A 4 -4.87 -64.16 29.05
CA ASP A 4 -5.40 -62.93 28.48
C ASP A 4 -4.25 -62.12 27.87
N ASN A 5 -4.06 -62.28 26.56
CA ASN A 5 -3.16 -61.44 25.77
C ASN A 5 -3.85 -60.10 25.49
N VAL A 6 -3.87 -59.24 26.51
CA VAL A 6 -4.25 -57.83 26.34
C VAL A 6 -3.05 -57.07 25.80
N LEU A 7 -3.01 -56.88 24.48
CA LEU A 7 -2.06 -55.96 23.85
C LEU A 7 -2.38 -54.54 24.31
N ALA A 8 -1.49 -53.92 25.07
CA ALA A 8 -1.60 -52.51 25.40
C ALA A 8 -1.54 -51.68 24.11
N TYR A 9 -2.69 -51.20 23.63
CA TYR A 9 -2.75 -50.29 22.50
C TYR A 9 -2.09 -48.96 22.90
N ARG A 10 -0.80 -48.86 22.62
CA ARG A 10 -0.01 -47.66 22.87
C ARG A 10 -0.41 -46.63 21.82
N GLY A 11 -1.48 -45.89 22.11
CA GLY A 11 -1.94 -44.76 21.31
C GLY A 11 -0.80 -43.76 21.17
N ARG A 12 -0.04 -43.85 20.08
CA ARG A 12 0.99 -42.88 19.75
C ARG A 12 0.23 -41.60 19.45
N ALA A 13 0.12 -40.71 20.45
CA ALA A 13 -0.37 -39.35 20.24
C ALA A 13 0.50 -38.75 19.14
N LYS A 14 -0.06 -38.70 17.93
CA LYS A 14 0.62 -38.18 16.75
C LYS A 14 0.73 -36.67 17.02
N LYS A 15 1.83 -36.25 17.64
CA LYS A 15 2.12 -34.83 17.80
C LYS A 15 2.19 -34.27 16.39
N ASN A 16 1.18 -33.51 16.00
CA ASN A 16 1.12 -32.82 14.73
C ASN A 16 2.32 -31.88 14.69
N LYS A 17 3.44 -32.34 14.12
CA LYS A 17 4.59 -31.48 13.89
C LYS A 17 4.15 -30.50 12.82
N VAL A 18 3.86 -29.27 13.21
CA VAL A 18 3.65 -28.18 12.28
C VAL A 18 4.88 -28.14 11.37
N SER A 19 4.68 -28.29 10.06
CA SER A 19 5.80 -28.27 9.13
C SER A 19 6.42 -26.88 9.20
N ARG A 20 7.76 -26.80 9.19
CA ARG A 20 8.45 -25.50 9.16
C ARG A 20 7.94 -24.63 8.00
N VAL A 21 7.56 -25.28 6.89
CA VAL A 21 6.91 -24.66 5.73
C VAL A 21 5.57 -23.99 6.09
N PHE A 22 4.72 -24.65 6.89
CA PHE A 22 3.47 -24.05 7.35
C PHE A 22 3.69 -22.81 8.22
N VAL A 23 4.70 -22.85 9.11
CA VAL A 23 5.05 -21.69 9.93
C VAL A 23 5.54 -20.52 9.06
N VAL A 24 6.39 -20.78 8.08
CA VAL A 24 6.87 -19.75 7.15
C VAL A 24 5.73 -19.16 6.32
N LEU A 25 4.83 -20.01 5.80
CA LEU A 25 3.63 -19.56 5.07
C LEU A 25 2.72 -18.69 5.94
N LEU A 26 2.52 -19.07 7.21
CA LEU A 26 1.70 -18.30 8.14
C LEU A 26 2.34 -16.94 8.42
N ILE A 27 3.65 -16.89 8.66
CA ILE A 27 4.38 -15.63 8.87
C ILE A 27 4.31 -14.76 7.62
N SER A 28 4.51 -15.31 6.42
CA SER A 28 4.39 -14.54 5.18
C SER A 28 2.99 -13.98 5.00
N PHE A 29 1.96 -14.76 5.32
CA PHE A 29 0.57 -14.32 5.23
C PHE A 29 0.28 -13.16 6.19
N ILE A 30 0.74 -13.26 7.44
CA ILE A 30 0.61 -12.18 8.43
C ILE A 30 1.38 -10.93 7.97
N ALA A 31 2.59 -11.08 7.46
CA ALA A 31 3.39 -9.97 6.95
C ALA A 31 2.70 -9.26 5.76
N LEU A 32 2.14 -10.02 4.82
CA LEU A 32 1.35 -9.46 3.73
C LEU A 32 0.10 -8.75 4.24
N ALA A 33 -0.61 -9.32 5.21
CA ALA A 33 -1.80 -8.69 5.79
C ALA A 33 -1.47 -7.38 6.50
N LEU A 34 -0.37 -7.33 7.27
CA LEU A 34 0.12 -6.10 7.91
C LEU A 34 0.56 -5.06 6.88
N PHE A 35 1.23 -5.48 5.80
CA PHE A 35 1.62 -4.60 4.71
C PHE A 35 0.42 -4.02 3.97
N ALA A 36 -0.59 -4.85 3.68
CA ALA A 36 -1.85 -4.41 3.06
C ALA A 36 -2.62 -3.47 4.00
N TYR A 37 -2.66 -3.76 5.30
CA TYR A 37 -3.26 -2.89 6.30
C TYR A 37 -2.53 -1.55 6.40
N TYR A 38 -1.20 -1.55 6.35
CA TYR A 38 -0.40 -0.33 6.30
C TYR A 38 -0.72 0.50 5.04
N LEU A 39 -0.92 -0.15 3.88
CA LEU A 39 -1.36 0.52 2.65
C LEU A 39 -2.80 1.07 2.73
N ALA A 40 -3.66 0.46 3.55
CA ALA A 40 -5.04 0.91 3.77
C ALA A 40 -5.16 1.94 4.91
N SER A 41 -4.15 2.03 5.76
CA SER A 41 -4.08 2.93 6.90
C SER A 41 -4.01 4.41 6.46
N PRO A 42 -4.47 5.36 7.30
CA PRO A 42 -4.36 6.81 7.06
C PRO A 42 -2.95 7.31 6.69
N LEU A 43 -1.91 6.51 6.93
CA LEU A 43 -0.54 6.78 6.46
C LEU A 43 -0.41 6.79 4.93
N ALA A 44 -1.31 6.16 4.19
CA ALA A 44 -1.32 6.18 2.72
C ALA A 44 -2.17 7.32 2.13
N LEU A 45 -2.75 8.18 2.96
CA LEU A 45 -3.52 9.33 2.51
C LEU A 45 -2.58 10.47 2.16
N VAL A 46 -2.90 11.20 1.08
CA VAL A 46 -2.21 12.44 0.75
C VAL A 46 -2.54 13.49 1.80
N ASP A 47 -1.53 13.95 2.51
CA ASP A 47 -1.67 14.98 3.54
C ASP A 47 -1.60 16.38 2.92
N LYS A 48 -0.65 16.61 2.01
CA LYS A 48 -0.44 17.92 1.39
C LYS A 48 0.06 17.83 -0.04
N VAL A 49 -0.45 18.73 -0.88
CA VAL A 49 0.03 18.97 -2.25
C VAL A 49 0.81 20.28 -2.27
N GLU A 50 2.12 20.19 -2.51
CA GLU A 50 3.02 21.33 -2.62
C GLU A 50 3.23 21.66 -4.10
N VAL A 51 2.87 22.88 -4.49
CA VAL A 51 3.04 23.40 -5.85
C VAL A 51 4.21 24.38 -5.84
N THR A 52 5.15 24.18 -6.76
CA THR A 52 6.35 25.00 -6.94
C THR A 52 6.50 25.38 -8.40
N GLY A 53 7.21 26.49 -8.70
CA GLY A 53 7.46 26.91 -10.08
C GLY A 53 6.26 27.51 -10.81
N ASN A 54 5.16 27.81 -10.11
CA ASN A 54 3.99 28.44 -10.69
C ASN A 54 4.18 29.96 -10.83
N SER A 55 4.14 30.47 -12.06
CA SER A 55 4.19 31.92 -12.34
C SER A 55 2.84 32.49 -12.75
N TYR A 56 2.13 31.79 -13.64
CA TYR A 56 0.87 32.29 -14.23
C TYR A 56 -0.39 31.63 -13.66
N LEU A 57 -0.25 30.44 -13.04
CA LEU A 57 -1.35 29.67 -12.48
C LEU A 57 -1.31 29.73 -10.95
N GLN A 58 -2.47 29.88 -10.32
CA GLN A 58 -2.54 29.78 -8.86
C GLN A 58 -2.43 28.31 -8.42
N PRO A 59 -1.90 28.04 -7.21
CA PRO A 59 -1.81 26.68 -6.70
C PRO A 59 -3.16 25.96 -6.63
N ALA A 60 -4.23 26.69 -6.31
CA ALA A 60 -5.59 26.14 -6.25
C ALA A 60 -6.09 25.70 -7.63
N ASP A 61 -5.85 26.51 -8.67
CA ASP A 61 -6.23 26.18 -10.05
C ASP A 61 -5.48 24.93 -10.53
N ILE A 62 -4.19 24.81 -10.20
CA ILE A 62 -3.37 23.64 -10.52
C ILE A 62 -3.92 22.40 -9.81
N GLN A 63 -4.23 22.48 -8.51
CA GLN A 63 -4.81 21.35 -7.77
C GLN A 63 -6.13 20.88 -8.40
N GLN A 64 -6.99 21.83 -8.79
CA GLN A 64 -8.27 21.53 -9.42
C GLN A 64 -8.09 20.93 -10.83
N LEU A 65 -7.16 21.45 -11.64
CA LEU A 65 -6.87 20.95 -13.00
C LEU A 65 -6.38 19.50 -12.99
N VAL A 66 -5.53 19.20 -12.01
CA VAL A 66 -4.82 17.92 -11.88
C VAL A 66 -5.70 16.89 -11.17
N GLY A 67 -6.74 17.34 -10.45
CA GLY A 67 -7.70 16.51 -9.70
C GLY A 67 -7.05 15.79 -8.52
N LEU A 68 -6.06 16.43 -7.88
CA LEU A 68 -5.33 15.90 -6.73
C LEU A 68 -5.72 16.67 -5.49
N GLU A 69 -6.50 16.03 -4.62
CA GLU A 69 -6.94 16.60 -3.36
C GLU A 69 -6.28 15.89 -2.15
N PRO A 70 -6.03 16.63 -1.05
CA PRO A 70 -5.70 16.02 0.24
C PRO A 70 -6.79 15.03 0.67
N GLY A 71 -6.38 13.91 1.29
CA GLY A 71 -7.28 12.83 1.71
C GLY A 71 -7.51 11.74 0.65
N MET A 72 -6.99 11.90 -0.57
CA MET A 72 -6.99 10.80 -1.55
C MET A 72 -5.94 9.74 -1.20
N ASN A 73 -6.21 8.49 -1.58
CA ASN A 73 -5.26 7.39 -1.37
C ASN A 73 -4.08 7.51 -2.36
N MET A 74 -2.87 7.70 -1.84
CA MET A 74 -1.64 7.94 -2.61
C MET A 74 -1.35 6.86 -3.67
N TRP A 75 -1.75 5.61 -3.41
CA TRP A 75 -1.54 4.47 -4.31
C TRP A 75 -2.53 4.43 -5.46
N ARG A 76 -3.76 4.94 -5.25
CA ARG A 76 -4.82 4.96 -6.27
C ARG A 76 -4.69 6.16 -7.23
N LEU A 77 -3.72 7.04 -7.00
CA LEU A 77 -3.51 8.24 -7.81
C LEU A 77 -2.76 7.92 -9.10
N HIS A 78 -3.36 8.31 -10.22
CA HIS A 78 -2.77 8.24 -11.54
C HIS A 78 -1.95 9.51 -11.84
N LEU A 79 -0.73 9.56 -11.31
CA LEU A 79 0.16 10.72 -11.48
C LEU A 79 0.49 11.03 -12.95
N GLY A 80 0.56 9.99 -13.80
CA GLY A 80 0.78 10.16 -15.24
C GLY A 80 -0.36 10.93 -15.90
N ALA A 81 -1.61 10.48 -15.70
CA ALA A 81 -2.78 11.16 -16.24
C ALA A 81 -2.93 12.59 -15.70
N SER A 82 -2.65 12.77 -14.41
CA SER A 82 -2.59 14.10 -13.76
C SER A 82 -1.55 15.01 -14.39
N ARG A 83 -0.34 14.50 -14.68
CA ARG A 83 0.71 15.26 -15.37
C ARG A 83 0.28 15.62 -16.78
N ASP A 84 -0.27 14.67 -17.53
CA ASP A 84 -0.66 14.88 -18.93
C ASP A 84 -1.78 15.93 -19.04
N LYS A 85 -2.73 15.94 -18.09
CA LYS A 85 -3.73 17.02 -17.97
C LYS A 85 -3.09 18.38 -17.69
N LEU A 86 -2.08 18.44 -16.83
CA LEU A 86 -1.39 19.69 -16.52
C LEU A 86 -0.60 20.20 -17.73
N SER A 87 0.12 19.32 -18.43
CA SER A 87 0.88 19.64 -19.64
C SER A 87 0.00 20.00 -20.84
N ALA A 88 -1.28 19.63 -20.84
CA ALA A 88 -2.23 20.07 -21.87
C ALA A 88 -2.64 21.55 -21.69
N ASN A 89 -2.32 22.17 -20.56
CA ASN A 89 -2.60 23.58 -20.34
C ASN A 89 -1.58 24.47 -21.08
N PRO A 90 -2.01 25.43 -21.92
CA PRO A 90 -1.12 26.31 -22.69
C PRO A 90 -0.14 27.14 -21.84
N TRP A 91 -0.43 27.35 -20.56
CA TRP A 91 0.43 28.10 -19.63
C TRP A 91 1.47 27.24 -18.92
N VAL A 92 1.54 25.94 -19.22
CA VAL A 92 2.47 24.99 -18.61
C VAL A 92 3.50 24.55 -19.66
N LEU A 93 4.75 24.94 -19.45
CA LEU A 93 5.87 24.55 -20.32
C LEU A 93 6.32 23.10 -20.06
N GLU A 94 6.50 22.76 -18.79
CA GLU A 94 6.84 21.42 -18.31
C GLU A 94 6.08 21.18 -17.00
N ALA A 95 5.65 19.93 -16.77
CA ALA A 95 5.03 19.54 -15.52
C ALA A 95 5.65 18.24 -15.01
N ARG A 96 6.02 18.24 -13.73
CA ARG A 96 6.56 17.08 -13.04
C ARG A 96 5.82 16.88 -11.73
N ILE A 97 5.20 15.71 -11.61
CA ILE A 97 4.46 15.30 -10.41
C ILE A 97 5.22 14.16 -9.76
N GLN A 98 5.65 14.34 -8.51
CA GLN A 98 6.41 13.36 -7.76
C GLN A 98 5.79 13.08 -6.39
N ARG A 99 5.91 11.83 -5.94
CA ARG A 99 5.56 11.42 -4.58
C ARG A 99 6.71 11.76 -3.65
N ARG A 100 6.45 12.56 -2.63
CA ARG A 100 7.37 12.83 -1.53
C ARG A 100 6.92 12.05 -0.31
N PHE A 101 7.70 11.03 0.03
CA PHE A 101 7.46 10.25 1.25
C PHE A 101 7.54 11.17 2.48
N PRO A 102 6.70 11.00 3.51
CA PRO A 102 5.70 9.93 3.69
C PRO A 102 4.38 10.18 2.94
N ASN A 103 3.79 11.37 3.01
CA ASN A 103 2.39 11.60 2.60
C ASN A 103 2.19 12.81 1.68
N LYS A 104 3.25 13.28 1.00
CA LYS A 104 3.22 14.53 0.23
C LYS A 104 3.28 14.29 -1.28
N ILE A 105 2.64 15.18 -2.03
CA ILE A 105 2.81 15.25 -3.49
C ILE A 105 3.45 16.59 -3.82
N GLN A 106 4.50 16.53 -4.63
CA GLN A 106 5.17 17.72 -5.15
C GLN A 106 4.84 17.86 -6.63
N ILE A 107 4.41 19.06 -7.02
CA ILE A 107 4.17 19.49 -8.39
C ILE A 107 5.18 20.61 -8.69
N SER A 108 5.95 20.46 -9.76
CA SER A 108 6.96 21.42 -10.23
C SER A 108 6.90 21.59 -11.73
#